data_AF-A0A818PJ94-F1
#
_entry.id   AF-A0A818PJ94-F1
#
_cell.length_a   1.000
_cell.length_b   1.000
_cell.length_c   1.000
_cell.angle_alpha   90.00
_cell.angle_beta   90.00
_cell.angle_gamma   90.00
#
_symmetry.space_group_name_H-M   'P 1'
#
loop_
_entity.id
_entity.type
_entity.pdbx_description
1 polymer ?
#
loop_
_entity_poly.entity_id
_entity_poly.type
_entity_poly.pdbx_seq_one_letter_code
_entity_poly.pdbx_strand_id
1 'polypeptide(L)'
;MEKIYVLKCKNNKYYIGKTSDVDRRFAEHFSGEYGSEWTKRYAPQEVIKVENMINDFHEMNTTLEYMKKFGIDHVRGAQWSNIYLTSEQRNSIMAAINTDSCFHCGENGHFSNNCTNRNQSFRTSQTIQCFKCGKYGHFANACDHRYNKMRCERCGRDSHLEDNCYATFDKDGEMLDCARCGRDSHCADECYAQYDVNGRRLHGY
;
A
#
# COMPACT_ATOMS: atom_id res chain seq x y z
N MET A 1 23.33 3.67 6.49
CA MET A 1 22.83 4.57 5.42
C MET A 1 21.74 3.83 4.67
N GLU A 2 20.61 4.48 4.42
CA GLU A 2 19.51 3.85 3.67
C GLU A 2 19.90 3.65 2.20
N LYS A 3 19.53 2.49 1.67
CA LYS A 3 19.75 2.07 0.29
C LYS A 3 18.41 1.72 -0.35
N ILE A 4 18.31 1.99 -1.64
CA ILE A 4 17.25 1.44 -2.49
C ILE A 4 17.78 0.19 -3.19
N TYR A 5 16.88 -0.75 -3.47
CA TYR A 5 17.21 -1.93 -4.25
C TYR A 5 16.08 -2.31 -5.20
N VAL A 6 16.44 -2.99 -6.27
CA VAL A 6 15.51 -3.53 -7.27
C VAL A 6 15.73 -5.04 -7.37
N LEU A 7 14.65 -5.79 -7.18
CA LEU A 7 14.62 -7.24 -7.37
C LEU A 7 13.93 -7.58 -8.68
N LYS A 8 14.56 -8.46 -9.47
CA LYS A 8 13.88 -9.20 -10.53
C LYS A 8 13.20 -10.41 -9.91
N CYS A 9 11.90 -10.52 -10.09
CA CYS A 9 11.10 -11.65 -9.66
C CYS A 9 10.71 -12.52 -10.85
N LYS A 10 10.23 -13.73 -10.56
CA LYS A 10 9.63 -14.63 -11.56
C LYS A 10 8.57 -13.92 -12.42
N ASN A 11 8.37 -14.41 -13.64
CA ASN A 11 7.39 -13.91 -14.61
C ASN A 11 7.60 -12.45 -15.03
N ASN A 12 8.87 -12.01 -15.12
CA ASN A 12 9.23 -10.63 -15.46
C ASN A 12 8.49 -9.60 -14.59
N LYS A 13 8.44 -9.89 -13.28
CA LYS A 13 7.92 -8.97 -12.26
C LYS A 13 9.08 -8.32 -11.53
N TYR A 14 8.87 -7.12 -11.04
CA TYR A 14 9.92 -6.33 -10.38
C TYR A 14 9.42 -5.81 -9.04
N TYR A 15 10.31 -5.77 -8.06
CA TYR A 15 10.04 -5.18 -6.76
C TYR A 15 11.09 -4.15 -6.41
N ILE A 16 10.65 -2.96 -6.00
CA ILE A 16 11.50 -1.87 -5.55
C ILE A 16 11.25 -1.69 -4.05
N GLY A 17 12.33 -1.67 -3.28
CA GLY A 17 12.28 -1.44 -1.84
C GLY A 17 13.42 -0.56 -1.37
N LYS A 18 13.27 -0.02 -0.16
CA LYS A 18 14.36 0.60 0.59
C LYS A 18 14.67 -0.14 1.89
N THR A 19 15.91 -0.03 2.34
CA THR A 19 16.37 -0.61 3.61
C THR A 19 17.67 0.03 4.09
N SER A 20 17.87 0.08 5.40
CA SER A 20 19.17 0.36 6.01
C SER A 20 20.09 -0.87 6.08
N ASP A 21 19.52 -2.07 5.95
CA ASP A 21 20.21 -3.36 6.02
C ASP A 21 19.79 -4.22 4.82
N VAL A 22 20.69 -4.33 3.84
CA VAL A 22 20.44 -5.01 2.58
C VAL A 22 20.54 -6.52 2.71
N ASP A 23 21.51 -7.03 3.48
CA ASP A 23 21.76 -8.45 3.61
C ASP A 23 20.59 -9.15 4.32
N ARG A 24 20.11 -8.57 5.42
CA ARG A 24 18.92 -9.05 6.12
C ARG A 24 17.69 -9.03 5.23
N ARG A 25 17.47 -7.94 4.47
CA ARG A 25 16.29 -7.83 3.61
C ARG A 25 16.32 -8.79 2.43
N PHE A 26 17.48 -9.04 1.86
CA PHE A 26 17.62 -10.05 0.82
C PHE A 26 17.36 -11.45 1.40
N ALA A 27 17.96 -11.78 2.55
CA ALA A 27 17.64 -13.06 3.21
C ALA A 27 16.13 -13.24 3.45
N GLU A 28 15.44 -12.21 3.94
CA GLU A 28 13.98 -12.23 4.11
C GLU A 28 13.25 -12.50 2.78
N HIS A 29 13.53 -11.71 1.75
CA HIS A 29 12.85 -11.82 0.45
C HIS A 29 13.12 -13.16 -0.26
N PHE A 30 14.34 -13.67 -0.18
CA PHE A 30 14.75 -14.93 -0.82
C PHE A 30 14.35 -16.17 -0.02
N SER A 31 14.09 -16.04 1.29
CA SER A 31 13.51 -17.13 2.09
C SER A 31 12.08 -17.51 1.67
N GLY A 32 11.33 -16.54 1.13
CA GLY A 32 9.92 -16.70 0.74
C GLY A 32 8.93 -16.66 1.91
N GLU A 33 9.40 -16.74 3.15
CA GLU A 33 8.56 -16.65 4.36
C GLU A 33 8.27 -15.19 4.73
N TYR A 34 9.27 -14.32 4.51
CA TYR A 34 9.23 -12.91 4.86
C TYR A 34 9.29 -12.01 3.61
N GLY A 35 9.03 -10.72 3.79
CA GLY A 35 9.02 -9.74 2.70
C GLY A 35 7.62 -9.29 2.30
N SER A 36 7.51 -8.66 1.12
CA SER A 36 6.25 -8.12 0.63
C SER A 36 5.39 -9.24 0.02
N GLU A 37 4.07 -9.07 0.07
CA GLU A 37 3.11 -9.98 -0.59
C GLU A 37 3.43 -10.18 -2.08
N TRP A 38 3.99 -9.16 -2.72
CA TRP A 38 4.49 -9.26 -4.10
C TRP A 38 5.66 -10.24 -4.24
N THR A 39 6.68 -10.14 -3.38
CA THR A 39 7.85 -11.03 -3.43
C THR A 39 7.55 -12.45 -2.94
N LYS A 40 6.56 -12.62 -2.06
CA LYS A 40 6.04 -13.94 -1.70
C LYS A 40 5.32 -14.60 -2.87
N ARG A 41 4.48 -13.83 -3.59
CA ARG A 41 3.77 -14.31 -4.79
C ARG A 41 4.71 -14.56 -5.97
N TYR A 42 5.67 -13.66 -6.18
CA TYR A 42 6.65 -13.73 -7.26
C TYR A 42 8.04 -13.78 -6.65
N ALA A 43 8.56 -14.99 -6.46
CA ALA A 43 9.85 -15.23 -5.84
C ALA A 43 10.96 -14.40 -6.55
N PRO A 44 11.78 -13.65 -5.79
CA PRO A 44 12.97 -12.99 -6.33
C PRO A 44 13.93 -14.01 -6.96
N GLN A 45 14.51 -13.64 -8.09
CA GLN A 45 15.52 -14.42 -8.81
C GLN A 45 16.88 -13.73 -8.78
N GLU A 46 16.90 -12.40 -8.81
CA GLU A 46 18.12 -11.62 -8.98
C GLU A 46 17.97 -10.24 -8.34
N VAL A 47 19.05 -9.73 -7.75
CA VAL A 47 19.16 -8.33 -7.33
C VAL A 47 19.74 -7.54 -8.50
N ILE A 48 18.90 -6.73 -9.17
CA ILE A 48 19.31 -5.96 -10.35
C ILE A 48 20.17 -4.76 -9.96
N LYS A 49 19.78 -4.11 -8.86
CA LYS A 49 20.29 -2.77 -8.53
C LYS A 49 20.29 -2.57 -7.03
N VAL A 50 21.36 -1.98 -6.49
CA VAL A 50 21.47 -1.51 -5.10
C VAL A 50 22.20 -0.18 -5.11
N GLU A 51 21.57 0.88 -4.59
CA GLU A 51 22.14 2.22 -4.59
C GLU A 51 21.86 2.93 -3.27
N ASN A 52 22.72 3.89 -2.93
CA ASN A 52 22.47 4.76 -1.77
C ASN A 52 21.28 5.68 -2.06
N MET A 53 20.47 5.90 -1.04
CA MET A 53 19.32 6.80 -1.13
C MET A 53 19.81 8.24 -1.28
N ILE A 54 19.29 8.93 -2.31
CA ILE A 54 19.66 10.32 -2.61
C ILE A 54 18.70 11.29 -1.90
N ASN A 55 17.42 10.92 -1.84
CA ASN A 55 16.35 11.69 -1.22
C ASN A 55 15.17 10.75 -0.88
N ASP A 56 14.19 11.28 -0.15
CA ASP A 56 12.98 10.55 0.29
C ASP A 56 12.11 10.01 -0.85
N PHE A 57 12.24 10.61 -2.03
CA PHE A 57 11.48 10.24 -3.23
C PHE A 57 12.17 9.19 -4.09
N HIS A 58 13.40 8.80 -3.78
CA HIS A 58 14.21 7.97 -4.67
C HIS A 58 13.51 6.64 -4.98
N GLU A 59 13.02 5.95 -3.95
CA GLU A 59 12.31 4.67 -4.08
C GLU A 59 11.03 4.79 -4.94
N MET A 60 10.25 5.84 -4.71
CA MET A 60 9.00 6.09 -5.43
C MET A 60 9.27 6.40 -6.91
N ASN A 61 10.26 7.25 -7.19
CA ASN A 61 10.66 7.61 -8.55
C ASN A 61 11.18 6.39 -9.31
N THR A 62 12.02 5.56 -8.68
CA THR A 62 12.49 4.30 -9.28
C THR A 62 11.33 3.35 -9.57
N THR A 63 10.33 3.29 -8.68
CA THR A 63 9.13 2.48 -8.91
C THR A 63 8.36 2.97 -10.15
N LEU A 64 8.14 4.28 -10.29
CA LEU A 64 7.47 4.87 -11.46
C LEU A 64 8.27 4.67 -12.76
N GLU A 65 9.59 4.83 -12.71
CA GLU A 65 10.47 4.59 -13.86
C GLU A 65 10.37 3.14 -14.35
N TYR A 66 10.38 2.18 -13.42
CA TYR A 66 10.20 0.77 -13.77
C TYR A 66 8.78 0.48 -14.28
N MET A 67 7.74 1.09 -13.70
CA MET A 67 6.37 0.98 -14.19
C MET A 67 6.22 1.54 -15.60
N LYS A 68 6.90 2.66 -15.93
CA LYS A 68 6.96 3.23 -17.28
C LYS A 68 7.61 2.26 -18.27
N LYS A 69 8.69 1.61 -17.83
CA LYS A 69 9.49 0.70 -18.68
C LYS A 69 8.85 -0.67 -18.91
N PHE A 70 8.27 -1.27 -17.88
CA PHE A 70 7.80 -2.66 -17.90
C PHE A 70 6.27 -2.81 -17.80
N GLY A 71 5.56 -1.68 -17.62
CA GLY A 71 4.12 -1.66 -17.40
C GLY A 71 3.76 -1.72 -15.92
N ILE A 72 2.69 -1.02 -15.57
CA ILE A 72 2.21 -0.87 -14.19
C ILE A 72 1.92 -2.23 -13.55
N ASP A 73 1.44 -3.22 -14.31
CA ASP A 73 1.12 -4.56 -13.78
C ASP A 73 2.34 -5.44 -13.50
N HIS A 74 3.54 -5.00 -13.86
CA HIS A 74 4.78 -5.75 -13.71
C HIS A 74 5.63 -5.30 -12.53
N VAL A 75 5.28 -4.22 -11.86
CA VAL A 75 6.18 -3.54 -10.92
C VAL A 75 5.44 -3.15 -9.65
N ARG A 76 6.05 -3.40 -8.48
CA ARG A 76 5.54 -2.93 -7.19
C ARG A 76 6.68 -2.35 -6.35
N GLY A 77 6.34 -1.41 -5.47
CA GLY A 77 7.30 -0.74 -4.60
C GLY A 77 6.72 0.51 -3.97
N ALA A 78 7.45 1.11 -3.04
CA ALA A 78 7.02 2.29 -2.30
C ALA A 78 5.56 2.16 -1.80
N GLN A 79 4.72 3.15 -2.10
CA GLN A 79 3.29 3.17 -1.76
C GLN A 79 2.42 2.23 -2.61
N TRP A 80 2.94 1.69 -3.71
CA TRP A 80 2.24 0.78 -4.62
C TRP A 80 2.79 -0.63 -4.47
N SER A 81 2.93 -1.11 -3.23
CA SER A 81 3.44 -2.45 -2.93
C SER A 81 2.34 -3.54 -2.91
N ASN A 82 1.07 -3.14 -2.87
CA ASN A 82 -0.09 -4.04 -2.92
C ASN A 82 -0.16 -4.79 -4.25
N ILE A 83 -0.57 -6.06 -4.21
CA ILE A 83 -0.62 -6.91 -5.42
C ILE A 83 -1.58 -6.33 -6.47
N TYR A 84 -2.76 -5.89 -6.03
CA TYR A 84 -3.76 -5.27 -6.88
C TYR A 84 -3.78 -3.76 -6.62
N LEU A 85 -3.76 -2.98 -7.70
CA LEU A 85 -3.90 -1.53 -7.66
C LEU A 85 -5.35 -1.16 -7.98
N THR A 86 -5.89 -0.18 -7.28
CA THR A 86 -7.22 0.35 -7.61
C THR A 86 -7.18 1.09 -8.96
N SER A 87 -8.34 1.26 -9.59
CA SER A 87 -8.44 2.05 -10.83
C SER A 87 -7.95 3.48 -10.63
N GLU A 88 -8.21 4.07 -9.47
CA GLU A 88 -7.74 5.40 -9.11
C GLU A 88 -6.22 5.47 -9.00
N GLN A 89 -5.60 4.51 -8.28
CA GLN A 89 -4.13 4.41 -8.23
C GLN A 89 -3.53 4.23 -9.62
N ARG A 90 -4.12 3.38 -10.45
CA ARG A 90 -3.68 3.19 -11.84
C ARG A 90 -3.73 4.48 -12.63
N ASN A 91 -4.83 5.22 -12.55
CA ASN A 91 -4.99 6.50 -13.23
C ASN A 91 -3.95 7.52 -12.74
N SER A 92 -3.74 7.64 -11.43
CA SER A 92 -2.73 8.54 -10.87
C SER A 92 -1.30 8.17 -11.29
N ILE A 93 -0.97 6.88 -11.32
CA ILE A 93 0.33 6.38 -11.78
C ILE A 93 0.50 6.69 -13.28
N MET A 94 -0.50 6.39 -14.10
CA MET A 94 -0.46 6.68 -15.54
C MET A 94 -0.29 8.18 -15.80
N ALA A 95 -1.02 9.03 -15.07
CA ALA A 95 -0.87 10.47 -15.15
C ALA A 95 0.58 10.87 -14.84
N ALA A 96 1.11 10.45 -13.69
CA ALA A 96 2.47 10.77 -13.26
C ALA A 96 3.56 10.27 -14.22
N ILE A 97 3.39 9.09 -14.81
CA ILE A 97 4.32 8.51 -15.79
C ILE A 97 4.30 9.27 -17.12
N ASN A 98 3.11 9.70 -17.57
CA ASN A 98 2.93 10.34 -18.87
C ASN A 98 3.42 11.80 -18.85
N THR A 99 3.25 12.48 -17.73
CA THR A 99 3.66 13.88 -17.57
C THR A 99 5.10 14.01 -17.05
N ASP A 100 5.73 12.89 -16.66
CA ASP A 100 6.96 12.89 -15.86
C ASP A 100 6.85 13.94 -14.74
N SER A 101 5.75 13.89 -13.98
CA SER A 101 5.47 14.92 -12.96
C SER A 101 6.46 14.83 -11.81
N CYS A 102 7.06 15.97 -11.48
CA CYS A 102 7.94 16.11 -10.34
C CYS A 102 7.14 16.19 -9.04
N PHE A 103 7.32 15.21 -8.16
CA PHE A 103 6.68 15.21 -6.84
C PHE A 103 7.33 16.17 -5.83
N HIS A 104 8.42 16.86 -6.23
CA HIS A 104 9.08 17.89 -5.42
C HIS A 104 8.55 19.30 -5.73
N CYS A 105 8.52 19.70 -7.01
CA CYS A 105 8.09 21.05 -7.43
C CYS A 105 6.69 21.09 -8.08
N GLY A 106 6.11 19.96 -8.48
CA GLY A 106 4.82 19.87 -9.16
C GLY A 106 4.86 20.18 -10.66
N GLU A 107 6.02 20.51 -11.23
CA GLU A 107 6.19 20.73 -12.67
C GLU A 107 6.31 19.41 -13.44
N ASN A 108 5.97 19.44 -14.72
CA ASN A 108 6.04 18.29 -15.62
C ASN A 108 7.38 18.23 -16.37
N GLY A 109 7.67 17.08 -16.98
CA GLY A 109 8.85 16.85 -17.81
C GLY A 109 10.10 16.36 -17.07
N HIS A 110 10.03 16.11 -15.76
CA HIS A 110 11.11 15.52 -14.97
C HIS A 110 10.62 14.91 -13.65
N PHE A 111 11.21 13.79 -13.22
CA PHE A 111 10.99 13.25 -11.87
C PHE A 111 11.78 14.01 -10.79
N SER A 112 11.42 13.88 -9.51
CA SER A 112 12.02 14.65 -8.41
C SER A 112 13.55 14.51 -8.30
N ASN A 113 14.11 13.39 -8.75
CA ASN A 113 15.56 13.18 -8.77
C ASN A 113 16.29 14.14 -9.72
N ASN A 114 15.63 14.53 -10.80
CA ASN A 114 16.13 15.44 -11.84
C ASN A 114 15.61 16.87 -11.66
N CYS A 115 15.00 17.19 -10.52
CA CYS A 115 14.50 18.54 -10.26
C CYS A 115 15.65 19.52 -10.06
N THR A 116 15.69 20.56 -10.89
CA THR A 116 16.64 21.69 -10.81
C THR A 116 16.20 22.74 -9.78
N ASN A 117 14.89 22.81 -9.48
CA ASN A 117 14.29 23.70 -8.49
C ASN A 117 14.30 23.11 -7.07
N ARG A 118 15.44 22.61 -6.60
CA ARG A 118 15.55 21.97 -5.25
C ARG A 118 15.31 22.93 -4.08
N ASN A 119 15.51 24.23 -4.29
CA ASN A 119 15.46 25.28 -3.25
C ASN A 119 14.10 26.01 -3.13
N GLN A 120 13.10 25.70 -3.96
CA GLN A 120 11.75 26.24 -3.71
C GLN A 120 11.12 25.50 -2.54
N SER A 121 10.62 26.26 -1.56
CA SER A 121 9.81 25.74 -0.45
C SER A 121 8.74 24.80 -0.99
N PHE A 122 8.80 23.54 -0.54
CA PHE A 122 7.90 22.41 -0.83
C PHE A 122 6.46 22.87 -1.13
N ARG A 123 6.13 23.17 -2.39
CA ARG A 123 4.74 23.53 -2.77
C ARG A 123 3.80 22.32 -2.72
N THR A 124 4.37 21.12 -2.63
CA THR A 124 3.68 19.82 -2.69
C THR A 124 3.03 19.39 -1.38
N SER A 125 3.10 20.20 -0.32
CA SER A 125 2.30 19.97 0.88
C SER A 125 0.80 19.91 0.52
N GLN A 126 0.28 20.74 -0.37
CA GLN A 126 -1.18 20.82 -0.59
C GLN A 126 -1.81 19.73 -1.47
N THR A 127 -1.05 18.96 -2.26
CA THR A 127 -1.59 17.96 -3.20
C THR A 127 -1.38 16.51 -2.77
N ILE A 128 -0.48 16.25 -1.81
CA ILE A 128 -0.21 14.91 -1.30
C ILE A 128 -1.17 14.61 -0.16
N GLN A 129 -2.15 13.73 -0.42
CA GLN A 129 -3.06 13.22 0.60
C GLN A 129 -2.36 12.17 1.47
N CYS A 130 -2.33 12.40 2.77
CA CYS A 130 -1.79 11.45 3.74
C CYS A 130 -2.71 10.24 3.85
N PHE A 131 -2.20 9.06 3.46
CA PHE A 131 -2.93 7.79 3.55
C PHE A 131 -3.30 7.35 4.98
N LYS A 132 -2.74 7.98 6.03
CA LYS A 132 -3.12 7.70 7.43
C LYS A 132 -4.30 8.53 7.92
N CYS A 133 -4.45 9.77 7.46
CA CYS A 133 -5.45 10.70 8.01
C CYS A 133 -6.33 11.37 6.95
N GLY A 134 -6.12 11.09 5.67
CA GLY A 134 -6.89 11.65 4.56
C GLY A 134 -6.66 13.15 4.32
N LYS A 135 -5.82 13.81 5.13
CA LYS A 135 -5.49 15.23 4.95
C LYS A 135 -4.34 15.42 4.00
N TYR A 136 -4.40 16.48 3.23
CA TYR A 136 -3.28 16.95 2.43
C TYR A 136 -2.26 17.63 3.35
N GLY A 137 -0.98 17.60 2.98
CA GLY A 137 0.03 18.37 3.71
C GLY A 137 1.36 17.64 3.88
N HIS A 138 1.30 16.31 3.93
CA HIS A 138 2.35 15.49 4.50
C HIS A 138 2.25 14.03 4.05
N PHE A 139 3.36 13.32 4.15
CA PHE A 139 3.42 11.87 3.91
C PHE A 139 2.98 11.09 5.15
N ALA A 140 2.53 9.85 4.95
CA ALA A 140 2.12 8.95 6.03
C ALA A 140 3.20 8.73 7.11
N ASN A 141 4.48 8.82 6.78
CA ASN A 141 5.59 8.72 7.74
C ASN A 141 5.80 10.00 8.57
N ALA A 142 5.40 11.16 8.05
CA ALA A 142 5.48 12.47 8.71
C ALA A 142 4.13 12.92 9.29
N CYS A 143 3.17 12.00 9.41
CA CYS A 143 1.84 12.26 9.95
C CYS A 143 1.93 12.45 11.46
N ASP A 144 1.72 13.68 11.92
CA ASP A 144 1.70 14.06 13.35
C ASP A 144 0.35 13.77 14.02
N HIS A 145 -0.68 13.46 13.22
CA HIS A 145 -1.94 12.92 13.69
C HIS A 145 -1.65 11.57 14.34
N ARG A 146 -1.74 11.53 15.68
CA ARG A 146 -1.75 10.28 16.43
C ARG A 146 -2.81 9.39 15.80
N TYR A 147 -2.35 8.28 15.22
CA TYR A 147 -3.13 7.25 14.58
C TYR A 147 -4.39 7.01 15.39
N ASN A 148 -5.51 7.61 14.97
CA ASN A 148 -6.79 7.19 15.48
C ASN A 148 -6.96 5.84 14.80
N LYS A 149 -6.56 4.78 15.51
CA LYS A 149 -6.84 3.40 15.13
C LYS A 149 -8.26 3.43 14.58
N MET A 150 -8.46 3.01 13.34
CA MET A 150 -9.81 2.75 12.84
C MET A 150 -10.39 1.70 13.79
N ARG A 151 -11.07 2.20 14.81
CA ARG A 151 -11.72 1.44 15.85
C ARG A 151 -13.07 1.13 15.26
N CYS A 152 -13.34 -0.15 15.10
CA CYS A 152 -14.64 -0.60 14.65
C CYS A 152 -15.69 -0.12 15.66
N GLU A 153 -16.61 0.75 15.25
CA GLU A 153 -17.67 1.28 16.14
C GLU A 153 -18.57 0.16 16.67
N ARG A 154 -18.63 -0.96 15.94
CA ARG A 154 -19.40 -2.16 16.28
C ARG A 154 -18.77 -2.98 17.40
N CYS A 155 -17.45 -3.21 17.38
CA CYS A 155 -16.79 -4.09 18.36
C CYS A 155 -15.70 -3.43 19.21
N GLY A 156 -15.40 -2.16 18.96
CA GLY A 156 -14.39 -1.40 19.69
C GLY A 156 -12.94 -1.83 19.47
N ARG A 157 -12.67 -2.78 18.55
CA ARG A 157 -11.31 -3.26 18.20
C ARG A 157 -10.75 -2.51 17.02
N ASP A 158 -9.42 -2.49 16.94
CA ASP A 158 -8.69 -1.79 15.88
C ASP A 158 -8.51 -2.66 14.62
N SER A 159 -7.98 -2.06 13.56
CA SER A 159 -7.52 -2.74 12.32
C SER A 159 -8.60 -3.11 11.30
N HIS A 160 -9.88 -2.82 11.53
CA HIS A 160 -10.95 -3.08 10.56
C HIS A 160 -12.11 -2.07 10.69
N LEU A 161 -12.94 -2.00 9.64
CA LEU A 161 -14.17 -1.19 9.59
C LEU A 161 -15.39 -2.02 9.99
N GLU A 162 -16.51 -1.36 10.26
CA GLU A 162 -17.80 -1.99 10.64
C GLU A 162 -18.24 -3.08 9.65
N ASP A 163 -18.14 -2.82 8.35
CA ASP A 163 -18.50 -3.76 7.28
C ASP A 163 -17.66 -5.05 7.29
N ASN A 164 -16.48 -5.02 7.93
CA ASN A 164 -15.54 -6.14 8.03
C ASN A 164 -15.37 -6.61 9.49
N CYS A 165 -16.34 -6.30 10.35
CA CYS A 165 -16.33 -6.70 11.75
C CYS A 165 -16.62 -8.20 11.91
N TYR A 166 -15.59 -8.95 12.30
CA TYR A 166 -15.64 -10.39 12.57
C TYR A 166 -15.88 -10.72 14.06
N ALA A 167 -15.94 -9.71 14.93
CA ALA A 167 -16.13 -9.91 16.37
C ALA A 167 -17.55 -10.41 16.70
N THR A 168 -17.63 -11.28 17.71
CA THR A 168 -18.87 -11.82 18.28
C THR A 168 -19.48 -10.95 19.35
N PHE A 169 -18.71 -10.02 19.92
CA PHE A 169 -19.16 -9.15 21.01
C PHE A 169 -18.82 -7.70 20.68
N ASP A 170 -19.67 -6.81 21.15
CA ASP A 170 -19.48 -5.38 21.04
C ASP A 170 -18.45 -4.88 22.08
N LYS A 171 -18.30 -3.56 22.18
CA LYS A 171 -17.40 -2.93 23.15
C LYS A 171 -17.87 -3.03 24.60
N ASP A 172 -19.15 -3.27 24.82
CA ASP A 172 -19.82 -3.32 26.12
C ASP A 172 -20.03 -4.78 26.60
N GLY A 173 -19.71 -5.76 25.75
CA GLY A 173 -19.75 -7.19 26.04
C GLY A 173 -21.03 -7.89 25.56
N GLU A 174 -21.88 -7.18 24.82
CA GLU A 174 -23.11 -7.71 24.26
C GLU A 174 -22.84 -8.50 22.97
N MET A 175 -23.58 -9.58 22.77
CA MET A 175 -23.42 -10.44 21.59
C MET A 175 -23.87 -9.70 20.33
N LEU A 176 -22.98 -9.62 19.34
CA LEU A 176 -23.25 -9.01 18.04
C LEU A 176 -23.91 -10.01 17.10
N ASP A 177 -24.90 -9.53 16.36
CA ASP A 177 -25.50 -10.28 15.26
C ASP A 177 -24.42 -10.68 14.22
N CYS A 178 -24.59 -11.81 13.55
CA CYS A 178 -23.72 -12.21 12.46
C CYS A 178 -23.73 -11.14 11.36
N ALA A 179 -22.57 -10.54 11.06
CA ALA A 179 -22.45 -9.45 10.08
C ALA A 179 -22.91 -9.84 8.65
N ARG A 180 -23.00 -11.15 8.36
CA ARG A 180 -23.44 -11.68 7.07
C ARG A 180 -24.96 -11.93 7.02
N CYS A 181 -25.57 -12.45 8.09
CA CYS A 181 -26.96 -12.92 8.05
C CYS A 181 -27.88 -12.31 9.11
N GLY A 182 -27.36 -11.48 10.01
CA GLY A 182 -28.11 -10.77 11.06
C GLY A 182 -28.64 -11.66 12.20
N ARG A 183 -28.16 -12.90 12.35
CA ARG A 183 -28.56 -13.79 13.45
C ARG A 183 -27.55 -13.74 14.59
N ASP A 184 -28.03 -13.79 15.82
CA ASP A 184 -27.28 -13.69 17.08
C ASP A 184 -26.58 -14.98 17.52
N SER A 185 -26.64 -16.07 16.74
CA SER A 185 -26.15 -17.39 17.20
C SER A 185 -24.71 -17.75 16.83
N HIS A 186 -24.06 -17.00 15.92
CA HIS A 186 -22.74 -17.35 15.36
C HIS A 186 -22.01 -16.11 14.81
N CYS A 187 -20.69 -16.23 14.58
CA CYS A 187 -19.88 -15.17 13.97
C CYS A 187 -19.90 -15.21 12.44
N ALA A 188 -19.45 -14.14 11.78
CA ALA A 188 -19.44 -14.05 10.32
C ALA A 188 -18.65 -15.18 9.62
N ASP A 189 -17.59 -15.69 10.26
CA ASP A 189 -16.73 -16.74 9.70
C ASP A 189 -17.37 -18.14 9.78
N GLU A 190 -18.30 -18.34 10.71
CA GLU A 190 -19.07 -19.59 10.88
C GLU A 190 -20.48 -19.46 10.28
N CYS A 191 -20.72 -18.41 9.49
CA CYS A 191 -22.01 -18.15 8.87
C CYS A 191 -22.33 -19.18 7.79
N TYR A 192 -23.35 -19.99 8.06
CA TYR A 192 -23.90 -21.00 7.16
C TYR A 192 -25.14 -20.50 6.40
N ALA A 193 -25.51 -19.22 6.53
CA ALA A 193 -26.66 -18.66 5.85
C ALA A 193 -26.41 -18.50 4.35
N GLN A 194 -27.41 -18.85 3.54
CA GLN A 194 -27.37 -18.70 2.08
C GLN A 194 -27.71 -17.27 1.61
N TYR A 195 -28.33 -16.48 2.47
CA TYR A 195 -28.84 -15.14 2.16
C TYR A 195 -28.54 -14.18 3.31
N ASP A 196 -28.30 -12.91 2.95
CA ASP A 196 -28.14 -11.81 3.90
C ASP A 196 -29.50 -11.30 4.38
N VAL A 197 -29.48 -10.33 5.31
CA VAL A 197 -30.67 -9.66 5.85
C VAL A 197 -31.48 -8.89 4.80
N ASN A 198 -30.89 -8.60 3.64
CA ASN A 198 -31.49 -7.90 2.51
C ASN A 198 -31.94 -8.85 1.39
N GLY A 199 -31.91 -10.17 1.63
CA GLY A 199 -32.27 -11.20 0.65
C GLY A 199 -31.24 -11.42 -0.47
N ARG A 200 -30.04 -10.84 -0.37
CA ARG A 200 -28.95 -11.07 -1.33
C ARG A 200 -28.28 -12.39 -1.02
N ARG A 201 -27.98 -13.17 -2.05
CA ARG A 201 -27.30 -14.45 -1.89
C ARG A 201 -25.88 -14.23 -1.39
N LEU A 202 -25.56 -14.82 -0.24
CA LEU A 202 -24.20 -14.86 0.29
C LEU A 202 -23.41 -15.89 -0.53
N HIS A 203 -22.36 -15.46 -1.23
CA HIS A 203 -21.50 -16.37 -1.99
C HIS A 203 -20.67 -17.22 -1.01
N GLY A 204 -20.85 -18.54 -1.05
CA GLY A 204 -20.04 -19.50 -0.30
C GLY A 204 -19.71 -20.70 -1.18
N TYR A 205 -18.52 -20.69 -1.78
CA TYR A 205 -17.29 -21.41 -1.39
C TYR A 205 -16.20 -21.04 -2.40
#